data_AF-A0A6L5A394-F1
#
_entry.id   AF-A0A6L5A394-F1
#
_cell.length_a   1.000
_cell.length_b   1.000
_cell.length_c   1.000
_cell.angle_alpha   90.00
_cell.angle_beta   90.00
_cell.angle_gamma   90.00
#
_symmetry.space_group_name_H-M   'P 1'
#
loop_
_entity.id
_entity.type
_entity.pdbx_description
1 polymer ?
#
loop_
_entity_poly.entity_id
_entity_poly.type
_entity_poly.pdbx_seq_one_letter_code
_entity_poly.pdbx_strand_id
1 'polypeptide(L)' 'MFQTAVINNTTKIAIAHNNPSGNVKPSENDIYFGQQVKKALTICGIDLIDFFVIYSDDYTSFAEKNYFNLNLRSRI' A
#
# COMPACT_ATOMS: atom_id res chain seq x y z
N MET A 1 5.48 -2.88 -11.90
CA MET A 1 5.92 -2.16 -10.68
C MET A 1 7.24 -2.72 -10.14
N PHE A 2 7.26 -3.93 -9.55
CA PHE A 2 8.47 -4.49 -8.91
C PHE A 2 9.68 -4.61 -9.84
N GLN A 3 9.52 -5.24 -11.02
CA GLN A 3 10.59 -5.36 -12.00
C GLN A 3 11.18 -4.00 -12.37
N THR A 4 10.32 -3.02 -12.63
CA THR A 4 10.72 -1.64 -12.93
C THR A 4 11.55 -1.05 -11.79
N ALA A 5 11.10 -1.20 -10.54
CA ALA A 5 11.80 -0.66 -9.38
C ALA A 5 13.20 -1.29 -9.22
N VAL A 6 13.31 -2.61 -9.38
CA VAL A 6 14.58 -3.34 -9.29
C VAL A 6 15.54 -2.91 -10.39
N ILE A 7 15.09 -2.86 -11.65
CA ILE A 7 15.96 -2.50 -12.79
C ILE A 7 16.44 -1.04 -12.72
N ASN A 8 15.65 -0.15 -12.10
CA ASN A 8 16.00 1.27 -11.94
C ASN A 8 16.73 1.57 -10.62
N ASN A 9 17.25 0.56 -9.91
CA ASN A 9 17.94 0.74 -8.61
C ASN A 9 17.13 1.59 -7.62
N THR A 10 15.80 1.43 -7.63
CA THR A 10 14.91 2.21 -6.77
C THR A 10 15.10 1.79 -5.31
N THR A 11 15.36 2.75 -4.44
CA THR A 11 15.53 2.49 -2.99
C THR A 11 14.21 2.55 -2.24
N LYS A 12 13.25 3.36 -2.70
CA LYS A 12 11.96 3.58 -2.04
C LYS A 12 10.83 3.78 -3.03
N ILE A 13 9.62 3.35 -2.69
CA ILE A 13 8.39 3.50 -3.48
C ILE A 13 7.28 4.07 -2.61
N ALA A 14 6.43 4.92 -3.19
CA ALA A 14 5.10 5.20 -2.68
C ALA A 14 4.06 4.81 -3.74
N ILE A 15 2.89 4.33 -3.31
CA ILE A 15 1.82 3.89 -4.21
C ILE A 15 0.56 4.67 -3.89
N ALA A 16 -0.17 5.10 -4.92
CA ALA A 16 -1.50 5.68 -4.77
C ALA A 16 -2.51 4.90 -5.62
N HIS A 17 -3.56 4.42 -4.97
CA HIS A 17 -4.71 3.78 -5.59
C HIS A 17 -5.87 4.77 -5.63
N ASN A 18 -6.28 5.18 -6.82
CA ASN A 18 -7.47 6.00 -6.99
C ASN A 18 -8.73 5.13 -6.84
N ASN A 19 -9.65 5.49 -5.94
CA ASN A 19 -10.95 4.85 -5.80
C ASN A 19 -12.06 5.74 -6.40
N PRO A 20 -12.52 5.49 -7.64
CA PRO A 20 -13.48 6.34 -8.32
C PRO A 20 -14.85 6.44 -7.64
N SER A 21 -15.15 5.57 -6.68
CA SER A 21 -16.40 5.61 -5.90
C SER A 21 -16.51 6.80 -4.95
N GLY A 22 -15.42 7.56 -4.76
CA GLY A 22 -15.38 8.69 -3.84
C GLY A 22 -14.99 8.35 -2.42
N ASN A 23 -14.89 7.05 -2.09
CA ASN A 23 -14.57 6.61 -0.73
C ASN A 23 -13.07 6.32 -0.58
N VAL A 24 -12.38 7.12 0.23
CA VAL A 24 -10.95 6.90 0.52
C VAL A 24 -10.70 5.84 1.58
N LYS A 25 -11.74 5.26 2.19
CA LYS A 25 -11.57 4.15 3.12
C LYS A 25 -11.12 2.89 2.35
N PRO A 26 -9.99 2.27 2.71
CA PRO A 26 -9.54 1.06 2.03
C PRO A 26 -10.50 -0.11 2.29
N SER A 27 -10.76 -0.89 1.25
CA SER A 27 -11.41 -2.19 1.34
C SER A 27 -10.49 -3.22 2.00
N GLU A 28 -11.04 -4.37 2.41
CA GLU A 28 -10.21 -5.49 2.88
C GLU A 28 -9.19 -5.95 1.83
N ASN A 29 -9.57 -5.88 0.55
CA ASN A 29 -8.67 -6.20 -0.56
C ASN A 29 -7.53 -5.18 -0.69
N ASP A 30 -7.80 -3.88 -0.50
CA ASP A 30 -6.76 -2.85 -0.51
C ASP A 30 -5.77 -3.07 0.64
N ILE A 31 -6.28 -3.36 1.84
CA ILE A 31 -5.44 -3.65 3.02
C ILE A 31 -4.57 -4.88 2.76
N TYR A 32 -5.18 -5.98 2.31
CA TYR A 32 -4.46 -7.21 1.99
C TYR A 32 -3.39 -6.96 0.91
N PHE A 33 -3.75 -6.28 -0.18
CA PHE A 33 -2.84 -5.96 -1.27
C PHE A 33 -1.68 -5.09 -0.79
N GLY A 34 -1.94 -4.00 -0.07
CA GLY A 34 -0.90 -3.13 0.48
C GLY A 34 0.07 -3.89 1.40
N GLN A 35 -0.43 -4.85 2.20
CA GLN A 35 0.42 -5.72 3.01
C GLN A 35 1.28 -6.67 2.18
N GLN A 36 0.74 -7.29 1.12
CA GLN A 36 1.52 -8.15 0.23
C GLN A 36 2.58 -7.35 -0.53
N VAL A 37 2.25 -6.14 -0.96
CA VAL A 37 3.20 -5.25 -1.65
C VAL A 37 4.34 -4.86 -0.72
N LYS A 38 4.04 -4.47 0.53
CA LYS A 38 5.08 -4.15 1.52
C LYS A 38 6.04 -5.33 1.71
N LYS A 39 5.50 -6.54 1.90
CA LYS A 39 6.31 -7.76 2.04
C LYS A 39 7.20 -8.02 0.82
N ALA A 40 6.65 -7.92 -0.38
CA ALA A 40 7.40 -8.15 -1.61
C ALA A 40 8.50 -7.11 -1.82
N LEU A 41 8.24 -5.83 -1.56
CA LEU A 41 9.25 -4.77 -1.66
C LEU A 41 10.37 -4.97 -0.64
N THR A 42 10.03 -5.36 0.60
CA THR A 42 11.03 -5.71 1.62
C THR A 42 11.95 -6.85 1.18
N ILE A 43 11.44 -7.89 0.51
CA ILE A 43 12.27 -8.97 -0.05
C ILE A 43 13.24 -8.44 -1.12
N CYS A 44 12.79 -7.48 -1.92
CA CYS A 44 13.63 -6.83 -2.94
C CYS A 44 14.62 -5.80 -2.35
N GLY A 45 14.63 -5.56 -1.04
CA GLY A 45 15.45 -4.51 -0.42
C GLY A 45 14.98 -3.08 -0.76
N ILE A 46 13.70 -2.92 -1.08
CA ILE A 46 13.07 -1.64 -1.44
C ILE A 46 12.07 -1.25 -0.36
N ASP A 47 12.12 -0.02 0.12
CA ASP A 47 11.18 0.45 1.14
C ASP A 47 9.86 0.92 0.51
N LEU A 48 8.73 0.41 1.00
CA LEU A 48 7.44 1.05 0.76
C LEU A 48 7.26 2.18 1.78
N ILE A 49 7.34 3.42 1.32
CA ILE A 49 7.10 4.62 2.13
C ILE A 49 5.65 4.65 2.59
N ASP A 50 4.72 4.50 1.64
CA ASP A 50 3.30 4.50 1.93
C ASP A 50 2.47 3.89 0.79
N PHE A 51 1.23 3.53 1.13
CA PHE A 51 0.19 3.13 0.21
C PHE A 51 -1.04 4.02 0.47
N PHE A 52 -1.41 4.83 -0.50
CA PHE A 52 -2.53 5.75 -0.39
C PHE A 52 -3.76 5.21 -1.12
N VAL A 53 -4.93 5.39 -0.53
CA VAL A 53 -6.19 5.41 -1.28
C VAL A 53 -6.58 6.87 -1.45
N ILE A 54 -6.75 7.33 -2.68
CA ILE A 54 -6.97 8.75 -2.99
C ILE A 54 -8.29 8.96 -3.73
N TYR A 55 -8.91 10.12 -3.50
CA TYR A 55 -10.01 10.63 -4.32
C TYR A 55 -10.16 12.15 -4.15
N SER A 56 -10.16 12.90 -5.25
CA SER A 56 -10.25 14.37 -5.25
C SER A 56 -9.24 15.00 -4.26
N ASP A 57 -9.73 15.72 -3.24
CA ASP A 57 -8.92 16.40 -2.22
C ASP A 57 -8.81 15.58 -0.92
N ASP A 58 -9.18 14.30 -0.96
CA ASP A 58 -9.19 13.39 0.19
C ASP A 58 -8.26 12.18 -0.04
N TYR A 59 -7.75 11.62 1.05
CA TYR A 59 -6.88 10.45 1.01
C TYR A 59 -6.89 9.64 2.32
N THR A 60 -6.52 8.37 2.23
CA THR A 60 -6.11 7.55 3.37
C THR A 60 -4.67 7.07 3.18
N SER A 61 -3.79 7.42 4.10
CA SER A 61 -2.44 6.85 4.21
C SER A 61 -2.45 5.54 5.00
N PHE A 62 -1.81 4.50 4.47
CA PHE A 62 -1.66 3.23 5.18
C PHE A 62 -0.69 3.33 6.35
N ALA A 63 0.37 4.12 6.19
CA ALA A 63 1.34 4.39 7.24
C ALA A 63 0.70 5.14 8.42
N GLU A 64 -0.02 6.24 8.17
CA GLU A 64 -0.66 7.06 9.20
C GLU A 64 -1.74 6.28 9.97
N LYS A 65 -2.49 5.42 9.29
CA LYS A 65 -3.59 4.64 9.87
C LYS A 65 -3.19 3.23 10.32
N ASN A 66 -1.90 2.89 10.32
CA ASN A 66 -1.36 1.59 10.75
C ASN A 66 -1.90 0.36 10.00
N TYR A 67 -2.36 0.50 8.74
CA TYR A 67 -2.91 -0.61 7.96
C TYR A 67 -1.88 -1.72 7.66
N PHE A 68 -0.58 -1.40 7.66
CA PHE A 68 0.48 -2.39 7.44
C PHE A 68 0.64 -3.41 8.58
N ASN A 69 0.15 -3.10 9.78
CA ASN A 69 0.33 -3.94 10.97
C ASN A 69 -0.96 -4.65 11.40
N LEU A 70 -2.02 -4.59 10.59
CA LEU A 70 -3.29 -5.25 10.90
C LEU A 70 -3.21 -6.76 10.67
N ASN A 71 -3.60 -7.53 11.68
CA ASN A 71 -3.83 -8.96 11.55
C ASN A 71 -5.26 -9.22 11.07
N LEU A 72 -5.44 -9.41 9.76
CA LEU A 72 -6.74 -9.78 9.18
C LEU A 72 -7.18 -11.23 9.49
N ARG A 73 -6.34 -12.01 10.20
CA ARG A 73 -6.56 -13.45 10.48
C ARG A 73 -7.23 -13.76 11.82
N SER A 74 -7.59 -12.78 12.65
CA SER A 74 -8.18 -13.02 13.98
C SER A 74 -9.72 -13.06 13.99
N ARG A 75 -10.36 -13.54 12.92
CA ARG A 75 -11.83 -13.58 12.78
C ARG A 75 -12.35 -14.96 12.36
N ILE A 76 -11.77 -16.03 12.92
CA ILE A 76 -12.36 -17.37 12.93
C ILE A 76 -12.05 -18.00 14.29
#